data_AF-A0A353ZT38-F1
#
_entry.id   AF-A0A353ZT38-F1
#
_cell.length_a   1.000
_cell.length_b   1.000
_cell.length_c   1.000
_cell.angle_alpha   90.00
_cell.angle_beta   90.00
_cell.angle_gamma   90.00
#
_symmetry.space_group_name_H-M   'P 1'
#
loop_
_entity.id
_entity.type
_entity.pdbx_description
1 polymer ?
#
loop_
_entity_poly.entity_id
_entity_poly.type
_entity_poly.pdbx_seq_one_letter_code
_entity_poly.pdbx_strand_id
1 'polypeptide(L)'
;MTATKKAQGSRQLNAEEEARYQEFAAWAETADIGPDARITKAAEPEAGRSLLEAALGSPEEVRRAVGKPSLSAKGTSPSRSLRLPADMDAQLVEQAKKEHRKPSAIIRDALVEYLTKAS
;
A
#
# COMPACT_ATOMS: atom_id res chain seq x y z
N MET A 1 11.25 28.29 -12.95
CA MET A 1 10.87 28.03 -11.55
C MET A 1 9.41 27.59 -11.54
N THR A 2 9.16 26.29 -11.53
CA THR A 2 7.79 25.72 -11.55
C THR A 2 7.63 24.86 -10.30
N ALA A 3 6.79 25.35 -9.39
CA ALA A 3 6.53 24.71 -8.12
C ALA A 3 5.71 23.42 -8.32
N THR A 4 6.28 22.29 -7.94
CA THR A 4 5.59 20.99 -7.86
C THR A 4 4.57 21.05 -6.72
N LYS A 5 3.29 21.09 -7.06
CA LYS A 5 2.18 21.01 -6.10
C LYS A 5 2.17 19.61 -5.49
N LYS A 6 2.77 19.46 -4.31
CA LYS A 6 2.77 18.24 -3.49
C LYS A 6 1.30 17.82 -3.28
N ALA A 7 0.95 16.60 -3.68
CA ALA A 7 -0.36 16.03 -3.40
C ALA A 7 -0.57 15.97 -1.87
N GLN A 8 -1.53 16.75 -1.37
CA GLN A 8 -1.96 16.73 0.03
C GLN A 8 -2.70 15.42 0.31
N GLY A 9 -1.94 14.39 0.68
CA GLY A 9 -2.47 13.20 1.33
C GLY A 9 -2.68 13.46 2.82
N SER A 10 -3.80 14.07 3.17
CA SER A 10 -4.33 14.04 4.54
C SER A 10 -5.85 14.12 4.46
N ARG A 11 -6.53 12.96 4.49
CA ARG A 11 -7.94 12.93 4.85
C ARG A 11 -8.00 13.44 6.29
N GLN A 12 -8.45 14.67 6.49
CA GLN A 12 -8.77 15.17 7.82
C GLN A 12 -9.90 14.28 8.36
N LEU A 13 -9.63 13.61 9.48
CA LEU A 13 -10.67 12.89 10.21
C LEU A 13 -11.73 13.91 10.63
N ASN A 14 -13.00 13.55 10.54
CA ASN A 14 -14.05 14.40 11.08
C ASN A 14 -14.06 14.30 12.62
N ALA A 15 -14.80 15.20 13.28
CA ALA A 15 -14.83 15.28 14.75
C ALA A 15 -15.33 13.98 15.41
N GLU A 16 -16.25 13.25 14.76
CA GLU A 16 -16.79 11.98 15.25
C GLU A 16 -15.74 10.86 15.16
N GLU A 17 -15.00 10.81 14.06
CA GLU A 17 -13.90 9.87 13.86
C GLU A 17 -12.79 10.13 14.88
N GLU A 18 -12.40 11.39 15.07
CA GLU A 18 -11.38 11.78 16.05
C GLU A 18 -11.80 11.41 17.48
N ALA A 19 -13.04 11.70 17.88
CA ALA A 19 -13.57 11.30 19.18
C ALA A 19 -13.53 9.78 19.38
N ARG A 20 -13.96 9.01 18.38
CA ARG A 20 -13.90 7.54 18.40
C ARG A 20 -12.46 7.02 18.50
N TYR A 21 -11.51 7.65 17.80
CA TYR A 21 -10.10 7.29 17.91
C TYR A 21 -9.54 7.55 19.30
N GLN A 22 -9.89 8.67 19.92
CA GLN A 22 -9.47 9.00 21.28
C GLN A 22 -10.05 8.03 22.32
N GLU A 23 -11.31 7.65 22.17
CA GLU A 23 -11.94 6.64 23.03
C GLU A 23 -11.23 5.29 22.94
N PHE A 24 -10.96 4.82 21.72
CA PHE A 24 -10.21 3.58 21.52
C PHE A 24 -8.77 3.65 22.04
N ALA A 25 -8.10 4.80 21.87
CA ALA A 25 -6.76 5.00 22.40
C ALA A 25 -6.76 4.93 23.93
N ALA A 26 -7.68 5.64 24.59
CA ALA A 26 -7.81 5.62 26.04
C ALA A 26 -8.11 4.21 26.57
N TRP A 27 -9.00 3.46 25.91
CA TRP A 27 -9.27 2.08 26.24
C TRP A 27 -8.01 1.21 26.10
N ALA A 28 -7.27 1.31 24.99
CA ALA A 28 -6.10 0.48 24.75
C ALA A 28 -4.98 0.73 25.78
N GLU A 29 -4.77 1.99 26.20
CA GLU A 29 -3.78 2.35 27.22
C GLU A 29 -4.18 1.92 28.64
N THR A 30 -5.48 1.71 28.88
CA THR A 30 -6.02 1.37 30.20
C THR A 30 -6.60 -0.05 30.27
N ALA A 31 -6.50 -0.81 29.18
CA ALA A 31 -7.10 -2.14 29.07
C ALA A 31 -6.43 -3.10 30.06
N ASP A 32 -7.15 -3.41 31.14
CA ASP A 32 -6.77 -4.49 32.04
C ASP A 32 -7.26 -5.83 31.47
N ILE A 33 -6.35 -6.79 31.35
CA ILE A 33 -6.66 -8.14 30.86
C ILE A 33 -7.37 -8.95 31.97
N GLY A 34 -7.43 -8.43 33.20
CA GLY A 34 -8.08 -9.03 34.35
C GLY A 34 -7.18 -10.03 35.07
N PRO A 35 -7.36 -10.22 36.39
CA PRO A 35 -6.41 -10.99 37.22
C PRO A 35 -6.35 -12.49 36.88
N ASP A 36 -7.40 -13.03 36.26
CA ASP A 36 -7.52 -14.46 35.90
C ASP A 36 -7.14 -14.75 34.44
N ALA A 37 -6.66 -13.76 33.70
CA ALA A 37 -6.30 -13.96 32.31
C ALA A 37 -5.11 -14.90 32.13
N ARG A 38 -5.34 -15.97 31.37
CA ARG A 38 -4.28 -16.90 30.96
C ARG A 38 -3.81 -16.55 29.56
N ILE A 39 -2.68 -15.87 29.48
CA ILE A 39 -2.02 -15.59 28.18
C ILE A 39 -1.27 -16.86 27.75
N THR A 40 -1.85 -17.62 26.83
CA THR A 40 -1.18 -18.77 26.22
C THR A 40 -0.63 -18.39 24.86
N LYS A 41 0.67 -18.63 24.63
CA LYS A 41 1.26 -18.55 23.29
C LYS A 41 1.10 -19.90 22.61
N ALA A 42 0.53 -19.89 21.41
CA ALA A 42 0.53 -21.09 20.59
C ALA A 42 1.94 -21.39 20.09
N ALA A 43 2.34 -22.66 20.10
CA ALA A 43 3.65 -23.12 19.65
C ALA A 43 3.75 -23.19 18.12
N GLU A 44 2.62 -23.41 17.45
CA GLU A 44 2.56 -23.59 16.00
C GLU A 44 2.54 -22.24 15.26
N PRO A 45 3.24 -22.14 14.11
CA PRO A 45 3.05 -21.03 13.18
C PRO A 45 1.57 -20.86 12.80
N GLU A 46 1.12 -19.63 12.58
CA GLU A 46 -0.25 -19.31 12.13
C GLU A 46 -1.40 -19.65 13.09
N ALA A 47 -1.14 -20.13 14.31
CA ALA A 47 -2.20 -20.45 15.27
C ALA A 47 -3.05 -19.23 15.68
N GLY A 48 -2.44 -18.05 15.81
CA GLY A 48 -3.17 -16.80 16.04
C GLY A 48 -4.06 -16.42 14.85
N ARG A 49 -3.60 -16.68 13.62
CA ARG A 49 -4.37 -16.44 12.40
C ARG A 49 -5.57 -17.39 12.30
N SER A 50 -5.37 -18.66 12.62
CA SER A 50 -6.42 -19.68 12.63
C SER A 50 -7.52 -19.36 13.65
N LEU A 51 -7.15 -18.86 14.84
CA LEU A 51 -8.10 -18.39 15.85
C LEU A 51 -8.94 -17.22 15.34
N LEU A 52 -8.30 -16.26 14.66
CA LEU A 52 -9.00 -15.13 14.05
C LEU A 52 -9.93 -15.57 12.93
N GLU A 53 -9.53 -16.55 12.11
CA GLU A 53 -10.35 -17.10 11.03
C GLU A 53 -11.61 -17.78 11.59
N ALA A 54 -11.48 -18.51 12.71
CA ALA A 54 -12.61 -19.10 13.41
C ALA A 54 -13.56 -18.06 14.02
N ALA A 55 -13.03 -16.96 14.55
CA ALA A 55 -13.83 -15.91 15.19
C ALA A 55 -14.50 -14.96 14.20
N LEU A 56 -13.82 -14.63 13.10
CA LEU A 56 -14.29 -13.68 12.09
C LEU A 56 -15.01 -14.34 10.91
N GLY A 57 -14.92 -15.67 10.77
CA GLY A 57 -15.71 -16.45 9.81
C GLY A 57 -15.05 -16.68 8.47
N SER A 58 -14.05 -15.88 8.07
CA SER A 58 -13.30 -16.11 6.84
C SER A 58 -11.87 -15.53 6.85
N PRO A 59 -10.94 -16.11 6.06
CA PRO A 59 -9.59 -15.55 5.86
C PRO A 59 -9.57 -14.12 5.31
N GLU A 60 -10.58 -13.75 4.51
CA GLU A 60 -10.70 -12.41 3.94
C GLU A 60 -11.13 -11.38 4.99
N GLU A 61 -12.00 -11.76 5.92
CA GLU A 61 -12.39 -10.90 7.05
C GLU A 61 -11.23 -10.69 8.03
N VAL A 62 -10.43 -11.73 8.29
CA VAL A 62 -9.19 -11.60 9.07
C VAL A 62 -8.20 -10.66 8.39
N ARG A 63 -8.02 -10.78 7.06
CA ARG A 63 -7.15 -9.87 6.28
C ARG A 63 -7.64 -8.43 6.35
N ARG A 64 -8.95 -8.21 6.31
CA ARG A 64 -9.56 -6.88 6.42
C ARG A 64 -9.42 -6.29 7.83
N ALA A 65 -9.55 -7.11 8.86
CA ALA A 65 -9.54 -6.68 10.26
C ALA A 65 -8.12 -6.46 10.83
N VAL A 66 -7.16 -7.32 10.46
CA VAL A 66 -5.80 -7.31 11.02
C VAL A 66 -4.77 -6.73 10.04
N GLY A 67 -5.05 -6.79 8.75
CA GLY A 67 -4.17 -6.23 7.74
C GLY A 67 -4.33 -4.72 7.60
N LYS A 68 -3.21 -3.99 7.52
CA LYS A 68 -3.21 -2.67 6.88
C LYS A 68 -3.77 -2.85 5.46
N PRO A 69 -4.69 -2.00 4.97
CA PRO A 69 -5.10 -2.01 3.58
C PRO A 69 -3.84 -1.99 2.73
N SER A 70 -3.57 -3.11 2.06
CA SER A 70 -2.40 -3.18 1.22
C SER A 70 -2.67 -2.30 0.01
N LEU A 71 -2.00 -1.15 -0.06
CA LEU A 71 -1.89 -0.40 -1.31
C LEU A 71 -1.17 -1.21 -2.41
N SER A 72 -0.56 -2.34 -2.04
CA SER A 72 -0.04 -3.34 -2.97
C SER A 72 -0.95 -4.56 -2.97
N ALA A 73 -2.01 -4.50 -3.78
CA ALA A 73 -2.33 -5.71 -4.53
C ALA A 73 -1.02 -6.17 -5.19
N LYS A 74 -0.44 -7.30 -4.77
CA LYS A 74 0.60 -7.97 -5.55
C LYS A 74 -0.08 -8.62 -6.75
N GLY A 75 -0.54 -7.80 -7.68
CA GLY A 75 -0.67 -8.18 -9.07
C GLY A 75 0.67 -7.87 -9.72
N THR A 76 1.37 -8.87 -10.22
CA THR A 76 2.46 -8.61 -11.16
C THR A 76 1.85 -7.81 -12.32
N SER A 77 2.17 -6.52 -12.41
CA SER A 77 1.73 -5.73 -13.56
C SER A 77 2.18 -6.45 -14.84
N PRO A 78 1.30 -6.62 -15.84
CA PRO A 78 1.67 -7.23 -17.10
C PRO A 78 2.92 -6.56 -17.66
N SER A 79 3.98 -7.33 -17.84
CA SER A 79 5.24 -6.84 -18.40
C SER A 79 5.25 -7.12 -19.90
N ARG A 80 5.68 -6.13 -20.68
CA ARG A 80 5.91 -6.27 -22.12
C ARG A 80 7.38 -5.94 -22.40
N SER A 81 8.07 -6.87 -23.05
CA SER A 81 9.40 -6.61 -23.60
C SER A 81 9.25 -6.01 -24.99
N LEU A 82 9.98 -4.93 -25.26
CA LEU A 82 9.98 -4.21 -26.53
C LEU A 82 11.42 -4.02 -26.99
N ARG A 83 11.67 -4.21 -28.29
CA ARG A 83 12.98 -3.99 -28.90
C ARG A 83 13.11 -2.53 -29.29
N LEU A 84 14.17 -1.89 -28.82
CA LEU A 84 14.52 -0.52 -29.19
C LEU A 84 15.74 -0.52 -30.09
N PRO A 85 15.81 0.37 -31.09
CA PRO A 85 17.07 0.76 -31.72
C PRO A 85 18.11 1.20 -30.67
N ALA A 86 19.39 0.90 -30.91
CA ALA A 86 20.44 1.09 -29.90
C ALA A 86 20.65 2.58 -29.53
N ASP A 87 20.51 3.47 -30.50
CA ASP A 87 20.51 4.92 -30.32
C ASP A 87 19.35 5.39 -29.44
N MET A 88 18.16 4.83 -29.63
CA MET A 88 16.97 5.15 -28.84
C MET A 88 17.08 4.66 -27.39
N ASP A 89 17.65 3.47 -27.16
CA ASP A 89 17.92 2.96 -25.81
C ASP A 89 18.93 3.85 -25.08
N ALA A 90 20.01 4.26 -25.76
CA ALA A 90 20.99 5.17 -25.19
C ALA A 90 20.36 6.52 -24.79
N GLN A 91 19.51 7.09 -25.65
CA GLN A 91 18.77 8.33 -25.33
C GLN A 91 17.85 8.16 -24.11
N LEU A 92 17.16 7.03 -24.00
CA LEU A 92 16.30 6.73 -22.85
C LEU A 92 17.12 6.61 -21.55
N VAL A 93 18.26 5.94 -21.59
CA VAL A 93 19.16 5.79 -20.43
C VAL A 93 19.70 7.15 -19.98
N GLU A 94 20.13 7.99 -20.92
CA GLU A 94 20.62 9.33 -20.60
C GLU A 94 19.52 10.23 -20.03
N GLN A 95 18.30 10.16 -20.57
CA GLN A 95 17.17 10.90 -20.02
C GLN A 95 16.79 10.40 -18.62
N ALA A 96 16.79 9.09 -18.40
CA ALA A 96 16.55 8.48 -17.09
C ALA A 96 17.55 8.95 -16.03
N LYS A 97 18.84 9.07 -16.39
CA LYS A 97 19.86 9.63 -15.51
C LYS A 97 19.62 11.10 -15.19
N LYS A 98 19.31 11.92 -16.20
CA LYS A 98 19.03 13.36 -16.03
C LYS A 98 17.83 13.61 -15.11
N GLU A 99 16.79 12.81 -15.24
CA GLU A 99 15.57 12.95 -14.44
C GLU A 99 15.64 12.24 -13.08
N HIS A 100 16.70 11.47 -12.80
CA HIS A 100 16.80 10.56 -11.66
C HIS A 100 15.60 9.59 -11.56
N ARG A 101 15.15 9.08 -12.71
CA ARG A 101 13.99 8.18 -12.83
C ARG A 101 14.38 6.86 -13.47
N LYS A 102 13.53 5.84 -13.29
CA LYS A 102 13.72 4.55 -13.97
C LYS A 102 13.28 4.67 -15.44
N PRO A 103 14.00 4.06 -16.40
CA PRO A 103 13.59 4.02 -17.80
C PRO A 103 12.15 3.54 -18.02
N SER A 104 11.72 2.54 -17.23
CA SER A 104 10.34 2.01 -17.28
C SER A 104 9.27 3.00 -16.83
N ALA A 105 9.61 3.99 -16.01
CA ALA A 105 8.69 5.07 -15.64
C ALA A 105 8.51 6.05 -16.80
N ILE A 106 9.61 6.41 -17.47
CA ILE A 106 9.59 7.29 -18.65
C ILE A 106 8.81 6.65 -19.80
N ILE A 107 9.05 5.36 -20.09
CA ILE A 107 8.30 4.61 -21.12
C ILE A 107 6.79 4.62 -20.81
N ARG A 108 6.41 4.42 -19.53
CA ARG A 108 5.01 4.40 -19.13
C ARG A 108 4.34 5.75 -19.39
N ASP A 109 4.99 6.84 -19.00
CA ASP A 109 4.44 8.19 -19.19
C ASP A 109 4.33 8.53 -20.68
N ALA A 110 5.34 8.21 -21.47
CA ALA A 110 5.33 8.40 -22.92
C ALA A 110 4.18 7.63 -23.59
N LEU A 111 3.93 6.39 -23.14
CA LEU A 111 2.82 5.59 -23.65
C LEU A 111 1.46 6.16 -23.25
N VAL A 112 1.30 6.65 -22.02
CA VAL A 112 0.08 7.33 -21.58
C VAL A 112 -0.18 8.58 -22.42
N GLU A 113 0.85 9.40 -22.64
CA GLU A 113 0.74 10.61 -23.46
C GLU A 113 0.37 10.27 -24.91
N TYR A 114 1.02 9.26 -25.50
CA TYR A 114 0.71 8.80 -26.85
C TYR A 114 -0.74 8.33 -26.98
N LEU A 115 -1.21 7.46 -26.08
CA LEU A 115 -2.58 6.94 -26.11
C LEU A 115 -3.63 8.02 -25.87
N THR A 116 -3.32 9.01 -25.03
CA THR A 116 -4.23 10.14 -24.78
C THR A 116 -4.37 11.03 -26.02
N LYS A 117 -3.29 11.20 -26.80
CA LYS A 117 -3.33 11.98 -28.05
C LYS A 117 -3.92 11.22 -29.23
N ALA A 118 -3.84 9.89 -29.21
CA ALA A 118 -4.31 9.02 -30.28
C ALA A 118 -5.81 8.64 -30.16
N SER A 119 -6.43 8.94 -29.00
CA SER A 119 -7.86 8.78 -28.74
C SER A 119 -8.64 10.06 -29.00
#